data_AF-A0A6A5VC46-F1
#
_entry.id   AF-A0A6A5VC46-F1
#
_cell.length_a   1.000
_cell.length_b   1.000
_cell.length_c   1.000
_cell.angle_alpha   90.00
_cell.angle_beta   90.00
_cell.angle_gamma   90.00
#
_symmetry.space_group_name_H-M   'P 1'
#
loop_
_entity.id
_entity.type
_entity.pdbx_description
1 polymer ?
#
loop_
_entity_poly.entity_id
_entity_poly.type
_entity_poly.pdbx_seq_one_letter_code
_entity_poly.pdbx_strand_id
1 'polypeptide(L)'
;MTVVLGAGGIELYMELPLRPVMAHSSRWSILMKNLPSWVPNFAMEYTAQTRALADETIYHHPYYILQPGLTECMEIYPSCGVRFSSDHTTLYTTGLLLGVTIKSEVCTLRDHCPPATYYKGEQLVHSYLCQLLGIYHRIGKRHGITKSQFLSLLLPSYVDADKERTEAFEEMLRSPQETASRIKDEADRSALTQVLRDIFIAARENILFVTNTGRIGKFHHHDAPNDDFSGDILVGLFGISFPFVLRPNDDGTYRIINVAFVLDHEWGHDFVKNAAPETPREEFEKYGLKEYAIV
;
A
#
# COMPACT_ATOMS: atom_id res chain seq x y z
N MET A 1 5.58 30.24 2.66
CA MET A 1 4.54 30.27 1.64
C MET A 1 3.29 29.69 2.27
N THR A 2 2.37 30.55 2.69
CA THR A 2 1.13 30.15 3.37
C THR A 2 0.11 29.86 2.28
N VAL A 3 -0.19 28.57 2.05
CA VAL A 3 -1.23 28.18 1.09
C VAL A 3 -2.56 28.39 1.78
N VAL A 4 -3.27 29.44 1.37
CA VAL A 4 -4.62 29.74 1.84
C VAL A 4 -5.57 28.74 1.19
N LEU A 5 -6.14 27.84 1.99
CA LEU A 5 -7.20 26.93 1.58
C LEU A 5 -8.49 27.73 1.34
N GLY A 6 -8.64 28.25 0.12
CA GLY A 6 -9.92 28.78 -0.36
C GLY A 6 -10.94 27.65 -0.55
N ALA A 7 -12.18 28.00 -0.91
CA ALA A 7 -13.35 27.12 -1.09
C ALA A 7 -13.21 25.97 -2.12
N GLY A 8 -11.99 25.64 -2.56
CA GLY A 8 -11.61 24.53 -3.43
C GLY A 8 -10.73 23.46 -2.73
N GLY A 9 -11.00 23.14 -1.46
CA GLY A 9 -10.19 22.16 -0.69
C GLY A 9 -10.08 20.75 -1.33
N ILE A 10 -11.01 20.37 -2.21
CA ILE A 10 -10.98 19.11 -2.97
C ILE A 10 -9.97 19.19 -4.14
N GLU A 11 -9.81 20.36 -4.77
CA GLU A 11 -8.85 20.54 -5.86
C GLU A 11 -7.41 20.39 -5.36
N LEU A 12 -7.12 20.81 -4.12
CA LEU A 12 -5.79 20.62 -3.54
C LEU A 12 -5.46 19.15 -3.31
N TYR A 13 -6.42 18.31 -2.89
CA TYR A 13 -6.19 16.87 -2.73
C TYR A 13 -5.93 16.17 -4.09
N MET A 14 -6.51 16.71 -5.17
CA MET A 14 -6.28 16.27 -6.54
C MET A 14 -4.97 16.77 -7.16
N GLU A 15 -4.44 17.91 -6.70
CA GLU A 15 -3.16 18.49 -7.15
C GLU A 15 -1.96 18.17 -6.23
N LEU A 16 -2.22 17.72 -5.00
CA LEU A 16 -1.26 17.04 -4.14
C LEU A 16 -0.79 15.73 -4.80
N PRO A 17 0.35 15.13 -4.40
CA PRO A 17 1.01 14.01 -5.11
C PRO A 17 0.24 12.67 -5.10
N LEU A 18 -1.09 12.72 -5.00
CA LEU A 18 -2.04 11.62 -5.11
C LEU A 18 -2.41 11.32 -6.56
N ARG A 19 -2.25 12.28 -7.49
CA ARG A 19 -2.20 11.93 -8.91
C ARG A 19 -0.86 11.29 -9.20
N PRO A 20 -0.82 10.06 -9.75
CA PRO A 20 0.40 9.53 -10.35
C PRO A 20 0.86 10.57 -11.37
N VAL A 21 2.06 11.14 -11.17
CA VAL A 21 2.65 12.02 -12.18
C VAL A 21 2.74 11.18 -13.45
N MET A 22 1.94 11.53 -14.46
CA MET A 22 2.03 10.89 -15.77
C MET A 22 3.48 10.98 -16.24
N ALA A 23 3.99 9.89 -16.82
CA ALA A 23 5.40 9.56 -17.06
C ALA A 23 6.26 10.55 -17.89
N HIS A 24 5.84 11.81 -18.05
CA HIS A 24 6.44 12.80 -18.93
C HIS A 24 6.93 14.07 -18.23
N SER A 25 6.76 14.23 -16.92
CA SER A 25 7.44 15.30 -16.17
C SER A 25 8.17 14.73 -14.96
N SER A 26 9.49 14.72 -15.03
CA SER A 26 10.43 14.39 -13.94
C SER A 26 10.45 15.42 -12.81
N ARG A 27 9.30 16.02 -12.48
CA ARG A 27 9.20 16.91 -11.33
C ARG A 27 8.94 16.06 -10.09
N TRP A 28 10.03 15.66 -9.47
CA TRP A 28 10.09 15.11 -8.13
C TRP A 28 9.16 15.90 -7.20
N SER A 29 8.35 15.21 -6.42
CA SER A 29 7.54 15.81 -5.35
C SER A 29 8.48 16.63 -4.45
N ILE A 30 8.10 17.82 -3.98
CA ILE A 30 8.93 18.54 -3.00
C ILE A 30 8.44 18.10 -1.62
N LEU A 31 9.35 17.71 -0.71
CA LEU A 31 9.02 17.44 0.68
C LEU A 31 8.47 18.72 1.30
N MET A 32 7.15 18.78 1.45
CA MET A 32 6.50 19.87 2.15
C MET A 32 6.75 19.66 3.65
N LYS A 33 7.57 20.54 4.23
CA LYS A 33 7.80 20.58 5.68
C LYS A 33 6.57 21.16 6.37
N ASN A 34 6.25 20.65 7.56
CA ASN A 34 5.13 21.09 8.40
C ASN A 34 3.74 20.86 7.80
N LEU A 35 3.55 19.74 7.09
CA LEU A 35 2.21 19.29 6.73
C LEU A 35 1.46 18.80 7.97
N PRO A 36 0.13 19.03 8.05
CA PRO A 36 -0.71 18.38 9.04
C PRO A 36 -0.62 16.85 8.94
N SER A 37 -0.88 16.11 10.02
CA SER A 37 -0.71 14.65 10.02
C SER A 37 -1.70 13.93 9.11
N TRP A 38 -2.82 14.57 8.77
CA TRP A 38 -3.79 14.06 7.80
C TRP A 38 -3.29 14.09 6.35
N VAL A 39 -2.10 14.64 6.08
CA VAL A 39 -1.43 14.53 4.78
C VAL A 39 -0.47 13.34 4.81
N PRO A 40 -0.68 12.29 4.01
CA PRO A 40 0.23 11.14 4.00
C PRO A 40 1.64 11.54 3.58
N ASN A 41 2.64 11.03 4.30
CA ASN A 41 4.02 11.19 3.91
C ASN A 41 4.41 10.09 2.90
N PHE A 42 4.57 10.47 1.63
CA PHE A 42 5.03 9.58 0.55
C PHE A 42 6.55 9.65 0.30
N ALA A 43 7.31 10.34 1.15
CA ALA A 43 8.76 10.36 1.03
C ALA A 43 9.33 8.96 1.32
N MET A 44 10.24 8.48 0.48
CA MET A 44 11.07 7.32 0.78
C MET A 44 12.52 7.75 0.89
N GLU A 45 13.21 7.28 1.91
CA GLU A 45 14.67 7.31 1.90
C GLU A 45 15.17 6.07 1.15
N TYR A 46 15.41 6.23 -0.16
CA TYR A 46 15.99 5.20 -1.02
C TYR A 46 17.42 4.88 -0.55
N THR A 47 17.56 3.93 0.37
CA THR A 47 18.76 3.81 1.21
C THR A 47 19.84 2.87 0.68
N ALA A 48 19.74 2.33 -0.55
CA ALA A 48 20.72 1.33 -0.99
C ALA A 48 21.37 1.49 -2.37
N GLN A 49 20.87 2.33 -3.29
CA GLN A 49 21.46 2.40 -4.64
C GLN A 49 21.74 3.80 -5.20
N THR A 50 21.29 4.87 -4.55
CA THR A 50 21.60 6.25 -4.96
C THR A 50 22.61 6.93 -4.05
N ARG A 51 23.65 6.21 -3.62
CA ARG A 51 24.90 6.89 -3.19
C ARG A 51 25.51 7.75 -4.31
N ALA A 52 25.06 7.60 -5.57
CA ALA A 52 25.43 8.46 -6.69
C ALA A 52 24.56 9.72 -6.85
N LEU A 53 23.42 9.84 -6.14
CA LEU A 53 22.52 11.00 -6.15
C LEU A 53 22.24 11.46 -4.71
N ALA A 54 23.30 11.64 -3.92
CA ALA A 54 23.25 11.89 -2.49
C ALA A 54 22.48 13.16 -2.07
N ASP A 55 22.03 13.99 -3.02
CA ASP A 55 21.31 15.24 -2.78
C ASP A 55 19.83 15.21 -3.19
N GLU A 56 19.31 14.10 -3.74
CA GLU A 56 17.92 14.04 -4.22
C GLU A 56 17.10 13.00 -3.43
N THR A 57 16.17 13.48 -2.60
CA THR A 57 15.12 12.65 -1.98
C THR A 57 14.22 12.08 -3.09
N ILE A 58 14.13 10.76 -3.19
CA ILE A 58 13.30 10.06 -4.18
C ILE A 58 11.96 9.71 -3.53
N TYR A 59 10.84 10.12 -4.13
CA TYR A 59 9.50 9.93 -3.56
C TYR A 59 8.86 8.63 -4.06
N HIS A 60 8.03 8.00 -3.23
CA HIS A 60 7.20 6.90 -3.66
C HIS A 60 6.19 7.42 -4.70
N HIS A 61 6.09 6.76 -5.84
CA HIS A 61 4.89 6.89 -6.66
C HIS A 61 3.82 5.98 -6.07
N PRO A 62 2.65 6.53 -5.64
CA PRO A 62 1.56 5.73 -5.09
C PRO A 62 1.22 4.49 -5.91
N TYR A 63 1.50 4.50 -7.22
CA TYR A 63 1.38 3.39 -8.16
C TYR A 63 1.94 2.02 -7.72
N TYR A 64 3.00 1.95 -6.90
CA TYR A 64 3.48 0.63 -6.42
C TYR A 64 2.62 0.03 -5.30
N ILE A 65 1.82 0.86 -4.62
CA ILE A 65 0.83 0.45 -3.62
C ILE A 65 -0.56 0.39 -4.26
N LEU A 66 -0.90 1.36 -5.12
CA LEU A 66 -2.22 1.57 -5.71
C LEU A 66 -2.38 0.84 -7.05
N GLN A 67 -3.44 0.04 -7.20
CA GLN A 67 -3.82 -0.63 -8.46
C GLN A 67 -4.22 0.35 -9.58
N PRO A 68 -3.79 0.11 -10.85
CA PRO A 68 -4.29 0.86 -11.99
C PRO A 68 -5.78 0.57 -12.14
N GLY A 69 -6.58 1.61 -12.38
CA GLY A 69 -8.05 1.55 -12.38
C GLY A 69 -8.69 2.40 -11.28
N LEU A 70 -7.90 2.82 -10.28
CA LEU A 70 -8.34 3.69 -9.18
C LEU A 70 -8.84 5.08 -9.61
N THR A 71 -8.50 5.53 -10.81
CA THR A 71 -8.99 6.79 -11.37
C THR A 71 -10.47 6.78 -11.72
N GLU A 72 -11.07 5.60 -11.92
CA GLU A 72 -12.48 5.48 -12.32
C GLU A 72 -13.45 5.52 -11.13
N CYS A 73 -12.99 5.30 -9.90
CA CYS A 73 -13.84 5.32 -8.69
C CYS A 73 -14.02 6.72 -8.07
N MET A 74 -13.57 7.78 -8.76
CA MET A 74 -13.70 9.17 -8.31
C MET A 74 -15.09 9.79 -8.57
N GLU A 75 -16.16 9.01 -8.49
CA GLU A 75 -17.50 9.58 -8.40
C GLU A 75 -17.63 10.21 -7.01
N ILE A 76 -17.43 11.53 -6.96
CA ILE A 76 -17.57 12.34 -5.75
C ILE A 76 -19.00 12.14 -5.23
N TYR A 77 -19.15 11.33 -4.18
CA TYR A 77 -20.42 11.20 -3.48
C TYR A 77 -20.77 12.56 -2.85
N PRO A 78 -21.88 13.20 -3.26
CA PRO A 78 -22.19 14.58 -2.86
C PRO A 78 -22.48 14.78 -1.37
N SER A 79 -22.51 13.73 -0.54
CA SER A 79 -23.09 13.77 0.81
C SER A 79 -22.12 13.52 1.97
N CYS A 80 -20.89 13.05 1.72
CA CYS A 80 -19.91 12.86 2.81
C CYS A 80 -19.11 14.14 3.00
N GLY A 81 -19.63 15.05 3.83
CA GLY A 81 -19.00 16.34 4.11
C GLY A 81 -17.61 16.18 4.72
N VAL A 82 -16.57 16.51 3.95
CA VAL A 82 -15.23 16.74 4.47
C VAL A 82 -15.21 18.13 5.10
N ARG A 83 -14.77 18.23 6.36
CA ARG A 83 -14.65 19.52 7.07
C ARG A 83 -13.30 19.61 7.76
N PHE A 84 -12.77 20.82 7.87
CA PHE A 84 -11.52 21.10 8.57
C PHE A 84 -11.79 21.88 9.85
N SER A 85 -10.95 21.71 10.87
CA SER A 85 -10.89 22.66 11.99
C SER A 85 -10.47 24.04 11.49
N SER A 86 -10.76 25.09 12.26
CA SER A 86 -10.44 26.48 11.88
C SER A 86 -8.95 26.75 11.67
N ASP A 87 -8.08 25.99 12.35
CA ASP A 87 -6.63 26.03 12.24
C ASP A 87 -6.07 25.04 11.19
N HIS A 88 -6.94 24.27 10.53
CA HIS A 88 -6.62 23.27 9.51
C HIS A 88 -5.71 22.13 9.99
N THR A 89 -5.55 21.96 11.30
CA THR A 89 -4.79 20.83 11.87
C THR A 89 -5.61 19.56 11.87
N THR A 90 -6.94 19.65 11.89
CA THR A 90 -7.84 18.50 11.98
C THR A 90 -8.68 18.35 10.73
N LEU A 91 -8.64 17.17 10.12
CA LEU A 91 -9.52 16.72 9.05
C LEU A 91 -10.63 15.86 9.67
N TYR A 92 -11.88 16.26 9.51
CA TYR A 92 -13.03 15.42 9.81
C TYR A 92 -13.61 14.90 8.51
N THR A 93 -13.69 13.58 8.41
CA THR A 93 -14.22 12.90 7.23
C THR A 93 -14.95 11.62 7.64
N THR A 94 -15.71 11.06 6.72
CA THR A 94 -16.36 9.77 6.92
C THR A 94 -15.57 8.70 6.20
N GLY A 95 -15.53 7.48 6.73
CA GLY A 95 -14.86 6.36 6.10
C GLY A 95 -15.50 5.03 6.44
N LEU A 96 -15.18 4.02 5.62
CA LEU A 96 -15.56 2.63 5.82
C LEU A 96 -14.43 1.88 6.52
N LEU A 97 -14.70 1.32 7.70
CA LEU A 97 -13.73 0.45 8.38
C LEU A 97 -13.54 -0.86 7.59
N LEU A 98 -12.33 -1.09 7.09
CA LEU A 98 -11.94 -2.29 6.35
C LEU A 98 -11.41 -3.39 7.28
N GLY A 99 -10.94 -3.00 8.47
CA GLY A 99 -10.50 -3.90 9.53
C GLY A 99 -9.50 -3.24 10.47
N VAL A 100 -9.10 -3.98 11.50
CA VAL A 100 -8.04 -3.60 12.45
C VAL A 100 -6.88 -4.55 12.25
N THR A 101 -5.68 -4.03 12.07
CA THR A 101 -4.45 -4.82 11.95
C THR A 101 -4.26 -5.64 13.23
N ILE A 102 -4.22 -6.96 13.09
CA ILE A 102 -3.91 -7.88 14.20
C ILE A 102 -2.47 -8.38 14.16
N LYS A 103 -1.84 -8.26 13.00
CA LYS A 103 -0.46 -8.64 12.77
C LYS A 103 0.08 -7.89 11.56
N SER A 104 1.31 -7.43 11.70
CA SER A 104 2.11 -6.88 10.60
C SER A 104 3.46 -7.58 10.55
N GLU A 105 4.07 -7.59 9.37
CA GLU A 105 5.43 -8.07 9.18
C GLU A 105 6.11 -7.22 8.13
N VAL A 106 7.27 -6.69 8.48
CA VAL A 106 8.11 -5.97 7.53
C VAL A 106 8.60 -6.98 6.50
N CYS A 107 8.37 -6.69 5.22
CA CYS A 107 8.96 -7.45 4.14
C CYS A 107 10.45 -7.09 4.04
N THR A 108 11.29 -7.75 4.85
CA THR A 108 12.74 -7.49 4.97
C THR A 108 13.55 -8.00 3.78
N LEU A 109 12.94 -8.09 2.60
CA LEU A 109 13.60 -8.43 1.33
C LEU A 109 14.71 -7.41 0.93
N ARG A 110 14.91 -6.37 1.74
CA ARG A 110 15.82 -5.24 1.61
C ARG A 110 17.31 -5.61 1.70
N ASP A 111 17.68 -6.59 2.53
CA ASP A 111 19.08 -6.71 2.97
C ASP A 111 19.97 -7.60 2.08
N HIS A 112 19.41 -8.26 1.05
CA HIS A 112 20.11 -9.33 0.34
C HIS A 112 20.15 -9.20 -1.19
N CYS A 113 19.75 -8.07 -1.77
CA CYS A 113 19.68 -7.97 -3.23
C CYS A 113 20.80 -7.13 -3.84
N PRO A 114 21.58 -7.69 -4.79
CA PRO A 114 22.44 -6.93 -5.67
C PRO A 114 21.60 -6.17 -6.73
N PRO A 115 22.13 -5.12 -7.37
CA PRO A 115 21.46 -4.42 -8.47
C PRO A 115 21.01 -5.37 -9.58
N ALA A 116 19.98 -4.96 -10.34
CA ALA A 116 19.26 -5.71 -11.38
C ALA A 116 20.10 -6.40 -12.47
N THR A 117 21.42 -6.25 -12.42
CA THR A 117 22.41 -6.91 -13.28
C THR A 117 23.06 -8.15 -12.64
N TYR A 118 22.78 -8.47 -11.36
CA TYR A 118 23.57 -9.43 -10.58
C TYR A 118 22.70 -10.29 -9.64
N TYR A 119 21.96 -11.28 -10.12
CA TYR A 119 21.62 -12.45 -9.26
C TYR A 119 22.88 -13.31 -9.06
N LYS A 120 23.98 -12.73 -8.56
CA LYS A 120 25.25 -13.43 -8.36
C LYS A 120 25.22 -14.20 -7.06
N GLY A 121 24.56 -15.35 -7.09
CA GLY A 121 24.67 -16.36 -6.05
C GLY A 121 23.37 -17.12 -5.85
N GLU A 122 23.40 -18.41 -6.18
CA GLU A 122 22.36 -19.38 -5.83
C GLU A 122 21.95 -19.28 -4.35
N GLN A 123 22.93 -19.06 -3.46
CA GLN A 123 22.70 -18.88 -2.03
C GLN A 123 21.83 -17.65 -1.70
N LEU A 124 21.99 -16.54 -2.42
CA LEU A 124 21.18 -15.32 -2.21
C LEU A 124 19.75 -15.54 -2.69
N VAL A 125 19.57 -16.12 -3.88
CA VAL A 125 18.25 -16.45 -4.43
C VAL A 125 17.55 -17.45 -3.51
N HIS A 126 18.24 -18.50 -3.06
CA HIS A 126 17.71 -19.47 -2.11
C HIS A 126 17.27 -18.81 -0.80
N SER A 127 18.12 -17.98 -0.19
CA SER A 127 17.80 -17.25 1.05
C SER A 127 16.53 -16.40 0.87
N TYR A 128 16.44 -15.69 -0.25
CA TYR A 128 15.28 -14.87 -0.59
C TYR A 128 13.99 -15.69 -0.74
N LEU A 129 14.05 -16.81 -1.47
CA LEU A 129 12.91 -17.72 -1.64
C LEU A 129 12.47 -18.32 -0.30
N CYS A 130 13.41 -18.67 0.57
CA CYS A 130 13.11 -19.11 1.94
C CYS A 130 12.44 -18.01 2.77
N GLN A 131 12.85 -16.75 2.63
CA GLN A 131 12.21 -15.64 3.31
C GLN A 131 10.78 -15.42 2.82
N LEU A 132 10.56 -15.39 1.51
CA LEU A 132 9.21 -15.31 0.92
C LEU A 132 8.31 -16.44 1.40
N LEU A 133 8.82 -17.67 1.39
CA LEU A 133 8.11 -18.85 1.89
C LEU A 133 7.78 -18.70 3.38
N GLY A 134 8.73 -18.21 4.18
CA GLY A 134 8.54 -17.94 5.61
C GLY A 134 7.44 -16.90 5.86
N ILE A 135 7.46 -15.77 5.12
CA ILE A 135 6.43 -14.73 5.21
C ILE A 135 5.06 -15.29 4.80
N TYR A 136 4.99 -16.04 3.69
CA TYR A 136 3.76 -16.71 3.27
C TYR A 136 3.21 -17.63 4.37
N HIS A 137 4.05 -18.44 5.02
CA HIS A 137 3.61 -19.32 6.09
C HIS A 137 3.15 -18.56 7.35
N ARG A 138 3.85 -17.49 7.73
CA ARG A 138 3.57 -16.73 8.95
C ARG A 138 2.36 -15.82 8.85
N ILE A 139 2.05 -15.33 7.65
CA ILE A 139 0.93 -14.42 7.39
C ILE A 139 -0.09 -15.11 6.48
N GLY A 140 0.23 -15.30 5.19
CA GLY A 140 -0.73 -15.75 4.20
C GLY A 140 -1.42 -17.07 4.55
N LYS A 141 -0.67 -18.17 4.65
CA LYS A 141 -1.21 -19.52 4.87
C LYS A 141 -2.01 -19.63 6.17
N ARG A 142 -1.54 -18.99 7.25
CA ARG A 142 -2.21 -19.03 8.56
C ARG A 142 -3.60 -18.37 8.52
N HIS A 143 -3.80 -17.44 7.61
CA HIS A 143 -5.05 -16.70 7.44
C HIS A 143 -5.85 -17.14 6.18
N GLY A 144 -5.57 -18.34 5.66
CA GLY A 144 -6.33 -18.91 4.55
C GLY A 144 -6.06 -18.27 3.18
N ILE A 145 -5.01 -17.45 3.06
CA ILE A 145 -4.65 -16.79 1.80
C ILE A 145 -4.00 -17.81 0.85
N THR A 146 -4.53 -17.90 -0.36
CA THR A 146 -3.97 -18.75 -1.41
C THR A 146 -2.63 -18.20 -1.91
N LYS A 147 -1.81 -19.04 -2.56
CA LYS A 147 -0.54 -18.58 -3.16
C LYS A 147 -0.77 -17.55 -4.26
N SER A 148 -1.83 -17.70 -5.05
CA SER A 148 -2.22 -16.74 -6.09
C SER A 148 -2.60 -15.38 -5.49
N GLN A 149 -3.45 -15.36 -4.46
CA GLN A 149 -3.77 -14.13 -3.73
C GLN A 149 -2.54 -13.47 -3.11
N PHE A 150 -1.66 -14.27 -2.50
CA PHE A 150 -0.42 -13.75 -1.94
C PHE A 150 0.53 -13.21 -3.02
N LEU A 151 0.58 -13.83 -4.19
CA LEU A 151 1.32 -13.32 -5.34
C LEU A 151 0.73 -11.97 -5.81
N SER A 152 -0.58 -11.87 -6.00
CA SER A 152 -1.25 -10.62 -6.38
C SER A 152 -0.96 -9.48 -5.40
N LEU A 153 -0.87 -9.80 -4.10
CA LEU A 153 -0.47 -8.84 -3.08
C LEU A 153 0.98 -8.36 -3.28
N LEU A 154 1.90 -9.26 -3.63
CA LEU A 154 3.33 -8.94 -3.76
C LEU A 154 3.68 -8.25 -5.08
N LEU A 155 2.93 -8.51 -6.14
CA LEU A 155 3.20 -7.97 -7.47
C LEU A 155 2.98 -6.45 -7.54
N PRO A 156 3.64 -5.77 -8.49
CA PRO A 156 3.26 -4.43 -8.86
C PRO A 156 1.82 -4.43 -9.34
N SER A 157 1.17 -3.31 -9.11
CA SER A 157 -0.27 -3.19 -9.23
C SER A 157 -0.76 -3.33 -10.69
N TYR A 158 0.12 -3.09 -11.66
CA TYR A 158 -0.06 -3.22 -13.10
C TYR A 158 0.36 -4.56 -13.68
N VAL A 159 0.72 -5.52 -12.82
CA VAL A 159 1.12 -6.86 -13.22
C VAL A 159 0.09 -7.83 -12.66
N ASP A 160 -0.66 -8.46 -13.56
CA ASP A 160 -1.62 -9.48 -13.17
C ASP A 160 -0.91 -10.75 -12.72
N ALA A 161 -1.46 -11.40 -11.69
CA ALA A 161 -1.08 -12.75 -11.29
C ALA A 161 -1.71 -13.77 -12.23
N ASP A 162 -1.32 -13.75 -13.51
CA ASP A 162 -1.79 -14.71 -14.49
C ASP A 162 -1.40 -16.16 -14.11
N LYS A 163 -1.91 -17.12 -14.89
CA LYS A 163 -1.68 -18.54 -14.65
C LYS A 163 -0.18 -18.89 -14.66
N GLU A 164 0.58 -18.38 -15.62
CA GLU A 164 2.02 -18.70 -15.78
C GLU A 164 2.82 -18.17 -14.59
N ARG A 165 2.55 -16.94 -14.17
CA ARG A 165 3.19 -16.29 -13.01
C ARG A 165 2.82 -16.99 -11.71
N THR A 166 1.55 -17.38 -11.58
CA THR A 166 1.07 -18.16 -10.43
C THR A 166 1.80 -19.49 -10.35
N GLU A 167 1.86 -20.26 -11.44
CA GLU A 167 2.56 -21.54 -11.48
C GLU A 167 4.06 -21.39 -11.16
N ALA A 168 4.72 -20.38 -11.72
CA ALA A 168 6.11 -20.04 -11.41
C ALA A 168 6.29 -19.71 -9.91
N PHE A 169 5.38 -18.93 -9.33
CA PHE A 169 5.40 -18.61 -7.90
C PHE A 169 5.18 -19.84 -7.02
N GLU A 170 4.25 -20.71 -7.41
CA GLU A 170 4.04 -21.95 -6.67
C GLU A 170 5.25 -22.87 -6.71
N GLU A 171 5.96 -22.91 -7.83
CA GLU A 171 7.22 -23.64 -7.99
C GLU A 171 8.31 -23.07 -7.08
N MET A 172 8.53 -21.76 -7.11
CA MET A 172 9.47 -21.05 -6.24
C MET A 172 9.28 -21.39 -4.76
N LEU A 173 8.02 -21.47 -4.31
CA LEU A 173 7.68 -21.80 -2.93
C LEU A 173 7.74 -23.30 -2.61
N ARG A 174 7.73 -24.18 -3.62
CA ARG A 174 7.73 -25.64 -3.45
C ARG A 174 9.15 -26.17 -3.21
N SER A 175 10.11 -25.72 -4.01
CA SER A 175 11.51 -26.16 -3.91
C SER A 175 12.50 -24.99 -4.03
N PRO A 176 12.61 -24.12 -3.02
CA PRO A 176 13.48 -22.94 -3.04
C PRO A 176 14.92 -23.22 -3.52
N GLN A 177 15.52 -24.33 -3.10
CA GLN A 177 16.90 -24.69 -3.46
C GLN A 177 17.02 -25.01 -4.96
N GLU A 178 16.13 -25.86 -5.48
CA GLU A 178 16.13 -26.27 -6.89
C GLU A 178 15.83 -25.08 -7.81
N THR A 179 14.85 -24.26 -7.43
CA THR A 179 14.51 -23.05 -8.18
C THR A 179 15.67 -22.04 -8.19
N ALA A 180 16.39 -21.90 -7.08
CA ALA A 180 17.58 -21.05 -7.01
C ALA A 180 18.71 -21.52 -7.94
N SER A 181 18.93 -22.83 -8.07
CA SER A 181 19.91 -23.38 -9.01
C SER A 181 19.51 -23.08 -10.47
N ARG A 182 18.21 -23.18 -10.82
CA ARG A 182 17.71 -22.93 -12.18
C ARG A 182 17.79 -21.47 -12.61
N ILE A 183 17.44 -20.53 -11.72
CA ILE A 183 17.45 -19.09 -12.00
C ILE A 183 18.85 -18.60 -12.37
N LYS A 184 19.90 -19.22 -11.81
CA LYS A 184 21.29 -18.91 -12.13
C LYS A 184 21.64 -19.16 -13.60
N ASP A 185 21.06 -20.20 -14.20
CA ASP A 185 21.43 -20.67 -15.53
C ASP A 185 20.58 -20.03 -16.65
N GLU A 186 19.39 -19.50 -16.32
CA GLU A 186 18.40 -18.96 -17.28
C GLU A 186 18.21 -17.44 -17.22
N ALA A 187 19.22 -16.73 -16.71
CA ALA A 187 19.18 -15.42 -16.04
C ALA A 187 18.39 -14.23 -16.65
N ASP A 188 17.73 -14.35 -17.81
CA ASP A 188 16.96 -13.24 -18.39
C ASP A 188 15.61 -13.60 -19.07
N ARG A 189 15.19 -14.88 -19.14
CA ARG A 189 14.01 -15.25 -19.96
C ARG A 189 12.97 -16.20 -19.38
N SER A 190 13.16 -16.73 -18.17
CA SER A 190 12.13 -17.59 -17.56
C SER A 190 11.13 -16.79 -16.73
N ALA A 191 9.87 -17.24 -16.72
CA ALA A 191 8.80 -16.67 -15.90
C ALA A 191 9.20 -16.60 -14.41
N LEU A 192 9.98 -17.57 -13.92
CA LEU A 192 10.55 -17.58 -12.56
C LEU A 192 11.37 -16.32 -12.26
N THR A 193 12.32 -15.99 -13.15
CA THR A 193 13.20 -14.83 -12.99
C THR A 193 12.40 -13.53 -13.04
N GLN A 194 11.39 -13.46 -13.91
CA GLN A 194 10.54 -12.29 -14.04
C GLN A 194 9.63 -12.09 -12.82
N VAL A 195 8.94 -13.13 -12.35
CA VAL A 195 8.11 -13.05 -11.13
C VAL A 195 8.97 -12.68 -9.93
N LEU A 196 10.16 -13.28 -9.78
CA LEU A 196 11.06 -12.97 -8.69
C LEU A 196 11.46 -11.48 -8.69
N ARG A 197 11.80 -10.96 -9.87
CA ARG A 197 12.14 -9.55 -10.08
C ARG A 197 10.97 -8.62 -9.77
N ASP A 198 9.78 -8.96 -10.23
CA ASP A 198 8.57 -8.15 -10.03
C ASP A 198 8.20 -8.10 -8.54
N ILE A 199 8.23 -9.24 -7.84
CA ILE A 199 8.05 -9.30 -6.38
C ILE A 199 9.13 -8.48 -5.68
N PHE A 200 10.39 -8.59 -6.09
CA PHE A 200 11.48 -7.84 -5.46
C PHE A 200 11.25 -6.33 -5.56
N ILE A 201 10.90 -5.84 -6.75
CA ILE A 201 10.67 -4.41 -6.98
C ILE A 201 9.46 -3.93 -6.18
N ALA A 202 8.36 -4.69 -6.17
CA ALA A 202 7.08 -4.23 -5.62
C ALA A 202 6.82 -4.60 -4.17
N ALA A 203 7.49 -5.60 -3.60
CA ALA A 203 7.30 -6.02 -2.21
C ALA A 203 8.41 -5.51 -1.29
N ARG A 204 9.51 -4.97 -1.85
CA ARG A 204 10.58 -4.35 -1.08
C ARG A 204 10.02 -3.16 -0.28
N GLU A 205 10.42 -3.08 1.00
CA GLU A 205 10.07 -1.98 1.91
C GLU A 205 8.57 -1.81 2.16
N ASN A 206 7.78 -2.83 1.84
CA ASN A 206 6.38 -2.91 2.24
C ASN A 206 6.24 -3.66 3.55
N ILE A 207 5.29 -3.23 4.36
CA ILE A 207 4.77 -3.96 5.51
C ILE A 207 3.57 -4.73 5.01
N LEU A 208 3.61 -6.05 5.15
CA LEU A 208 2.45 -6.90 4.93
C LEU A 208 1.65 -6.97 6.23
N PHE A 209 0.34 -6.87 6.14
CA PHE A 209 -0.53 -6.93 7.31
C PHE A 209 -1.72 -7.86 7.10
N VAL A 210 -2.27 -8.34 8.21
CA VAL A 210 -3.57 -9.02 8.25
C VAL A 210 -4.48 -8.29 9.24
N THR A 211 -5.75 -8.17 8.85
CA THR A 211 -6.80 -7.60 9.69
C THR A 211 -7.54 -8.65 10.51
N ASN A 212 -8.26 -8.21 11.54
CA ASN A 212 -9.22 -9.02 12.30
C ASN A 212 -10.36 -9.59 11.44
N THR A 213 -10.62 -9.01 10.27
CA THR A 213 -11.60 -9.49 9.28
C THR A 213 -11.02 -10.55 8.33
N GLY A 214 -9.75 -10.94 8.52
CA GLY A 214 -9.07 -11.92 7.67
C GLY A 214 -8.58 -11.36 6.33
N ARG A 215 -8.66 -10.04 6.12
CA ARG A 215 -8.13 -9.39 4.91
C ARG A 215 -6.62 -9.26 5.03
N ILE A 216 -5.93 -9.34 3.90
CA ILE A 216 -4.49 -9.13 3.81
C ILE A 216 -4.21 -7.90 2.96
N GLY A 217 -3.15 -7.18 3.28
CA GLY A 217 -2.76 -6.00 2.54
C GLY A 217 -1.29 -5.65 2.69
N LYS A 218 -0.91 -4.55 2.06
CA LYS A 218 0.43 -3.96 2.15
C LYS A 218 0.37 -2.45 2.25
N PHE A 219 1.30 -1.85 2.97
CA PHE A 219 1.57 -0.42 2.93
C PHE A 219 3.06 -0.18 3.08
N HIS A 220 3.52 1.04 2.83
CA HIS A 220 4.92 1.42 3.02
C HIS A 220 5.09 2.21 4.32
N HIS A 221 6.21 2.04 5.03
CA HIS A 221 6.59 2.90 6.16
C HIS A 221 8.11 2.99 6.27
N HIS A 222 8.66 4.20 6.29
CA HIS A 222 10.11 4.43 6.34
C HIS A 222 10.74 3.90 7.63
N ASP A 223 10.07 4.08 8.78
CA ASP A 223 10.53 3.60 10.09
C ASP A 223 9.97 2.21 10.50
N ALA A 224 9.52 1.42 9.52
CA ALA A 224 8.86 0.12 9.74
C ALA A 224 9.53 -0.87 10.72
N PRO A 225 10.87 -1.03 10.79
CA PRO A 225 11.48 -2.13 11.54
C PRO A 225 11.21 -2.11 13.05
N ASN A 226 10.88 -0.95 13.62
CA ASN A 226 10.73 -0.76 15.07
C ASN A 226 9.28 -0.53 15.51
N ASP A 227 8.34 -0.39 14.57
CA ASP A 227 6.96 -0.04 14.85
C ASP A 227 6.06 -1.28 14.93
N ASP A 228 5.25 -1.37 15.99
CA ASP A 228 4.13 -2.30 16.06
C ASP A 228 2.88 -1.64 15.45
N PHE A 229 2.43 -2.19 14.33
CA PHE A 229 1.21 -1.73 13.65
C PHE A 229 -0.05 -2.47 14.11
N SER A 230 0.05 -3.32 15.13
CA SER A 230 -1.10 -3.99 15.73
C SER A 230 -2.04 -2.97 16.39
N GLY A 231 -3.33 -3.04 16.09
CA GLY A 231 -4.32 -2.07 16.54
C GLY A 231 -4.53 -0.88 15.59
N ASP A 232 -3.65 -0.69 14.59
CA ASP A 232 -3.90 0.30 13.54
C ASP A 232 -5.12 -0.10 12.71
N ILE A 233 -5.90 0.89 12.30
CA ILE A 233 -7.15 0.67 11.57
C ILE A 233 -6.98 0.94 10.08
N LEU A 234 -7.63 0.12 9.26
CA LEU A 234 -7.68 0.27 7.82
C LEU A 234 -9.01 0.89 7.45
N VAL A 235 -8.98 2.02 6.76
CA VAL A 235 -10.20 2.75 6.42
C VAL A 235 -10.18 3.23 4.98
N GLY A 236 -11.26 3.02 4.23
CA GLY A 236 -11.51 3.71 2.97
C GLY A 236 -12.21 5.05 3.27
N LEU A 237 -11.52 6.17 3.10
CA LEU A 237 -12.09 7.50 3.39
C LEU A 237 -12.93 7.99 2.20
N PHE A 238 -14.14 8.50 2.45
CA PHE A 238 -14.98 9.04 1.38
C PHE A 238 -14.34 10.29 0.77
N GLY A 239 -14.45 10.42 -0.55
CA GLY A 239 -13.80 11.47 -1.32
C GLY A 239 -12.32 11.19 -1.61
N ILE A 240 -11.76 10.07 -1.12
CA ILE A 240 -10.38 9.67 -1.39
C ILE A 240 -10.33 8.18 -1.76
N SER A 241 -9.94 7.86 -2.99
CA SER A 241 -10.05 6.52 -3.56
C SER A 241 -9.01 5.50 -3.05
N PHE A 242 -8.50 5.55 -1.82
CA PHE A 242 -7.55 4.54 -1.32
C PHE A 242 -7.69 4.29 0.18
N PRO A 243 -7.45 3.05 0.69
CA PRO A 243 -7.38 2.80 2.11
C PRO A 243 -6.24 3.57 2.73
N PHE A 244 -6.49 3.99 3.96
CA PHE A 244 -5.49 4.57 4.84
C PHE A 244 -5.26 3.64 6.01
N VAL A 245 -4.02 3.61 6.47
CA VAL A 245 -3.66 3.10 7.79
C VAL A 245 -3.79 4.28 8.75
N LEU A 246 -4.72 4.23 9.68
CA LEU A 246 -4.82 5.20 10.76
C LEU A 246 -4.35 4.59 12.07
N ARG A 247 -3.56 5.36 12.83
CA ARG A 247 -3.23 5.00 14.21
C ARG A 247 -4.13 5.79 15.17
N PRO A 248 -4.86 5.13 16.08
CA PRO A 248 -5.65 5.83 17.10
C PRO A 248 -4.74 6.58 18.08
N ASN A 249 -5.19 7.76 18.49
CA ASN A 249 -4.65 8.51 19.61
C ASN A 249 -5.49 8.25 20.88
N ASP A 250 -4.96 8.60 22.05
CA ASP A 250 -5.62 8.37 23.35
C ASP A 250 -6.92 9.19 23.52
N ASP A 251 -7.08 10.28 22.77
CA ASP A 251 -8.23 11.20 22.82
C ASP A 251 -9.36 10.83 21.84
N GLY A 252 -9.25 9.68 21.16
CA GLY A 252 -10.22 9.22 20.18
C GLY A 252 -10.07 9.84 18.78
N THR A 253 -9.05 10.67 18.57
CA THR A 253 -8.62 11.11 17.23
C THR A 253 -7.69 10.08 16.59
N TYR A 254 -7.29 10.34 15.36
CA TYR A 254 -6.46 9.46 14.57
C TYR A 254 -5.34 10.24 13.88
N ARG A 255 -4.22 9.56 13.58
CA ARG A 255 -3.19 10.08 12.66
C ARG A 255 -3.10 9.20 11.43
N ILE A 256 -2.90 9.78 10.25
CA ILE A 256 -2.61 8.99 9.04
C ILE A 256 -1.16 8.51 9.12
N ILE A 257 -0.99 7.19 9.09
CA ILE A 257 0.32 6.55 9.03
C ILE A 257 0.77 6.42 7.58
N ASN A 258 -0.08 5.84 6.73
CA ASN A 258 0.20 5.70 5.30
C ASN A 258 -1.07 5.37 4.51
N VAL A 259 -0.88 5.16 3.21
CA VAL A 259 -1.84 4.55 2.30
C VAL A 259 -1.61 3.05 2.27
N ALA A 260 -2.70 2.28 2.24
CA ALA A 260 -2.67 0.83 2.16
C ALA A 260 -3.32 0.31 0.88
N PHE A 261 -2.79 -0.80 0.42
CA PHE A 261 -3.47 -1.72 -0.47
C PHE A 261 -4.09 -2.84 0.36
N VAL A 262 -5.36 -3.14 0.11
CA VAL A 262 -6.06 -4.27 0.71
C VAL A 262 -6.49 -5.18 -0.44
N LEU A 263 -6.04 -6.43 -0.40
CA LEU A 263 -6.36 -7.41 -1.44
C LEU A 263 -7.87 -7.66 -1.49
N ASP A 264 -8.40 -7.77 -2.71
CA ASP A 264 -9.82 -8.00 -3.00
C ASP A 264 -10.76 -6.93 -2.38
N HIS A 265 -10.22 -5.75 -2.03
CA HIS A 265 -11.06 -4.64 -1.59
C HIS A 265 -11.80 -4.05 -2.80
N GLU A 266 -13.12 -4.24 -2.81
CA GLU A 266 -13.99 -3.55 -3.75
C GLU A 266 -14.04 -2.05 -3.42
N TRP A 267 -13.60 -1.26 -4.38
CA TRP A 267 -13.59 0.21 -4.36
C TRP A 267 -14.99 0.82 -4.51
N GLY A 268 -15.94 0.02 -5.00
CA GLY A 268 -17.33 0.38 -5.09
C GLY A 268 -17.98 0.38 -3.71
N HIS A 269 -18.49 1.54 -3.29
CA HIS A 269 -19.45 1.58 -2.19
C HIS A 269 -20.82 1.17 -2.70
N ASP A 270 -20.97 -0.07 -3.18
CA ASP A 270 -22.20 -0.52 -3.83
C ASP A 270 -23.41 -0.41 -2.91
N PHE A 271 -23.22 -0.59 -1.60
CA PHE A 271 -24.25 -0.35 -0.60
C PHE A 271 -24.69 1.13 -0.52
N VAL A 272 -23.80 2.07 -0.86
CA VAL A 272 -24.12 3.51 -1.00
C VAL A 272 -24.72 3.79 -2.38
N LYS A 273 -24.22 3.17 -3.45
CA LYS A 273 -24.77 3.31 -4.82
C LYS A 273 -26.22 2.83 -4.91
N ASN A 274 -26.52 1.74 -4.21
CA ASN A 274 -27.84 1.11 -4.20
C ASN A 274 -28.76 1.67 -3.10
N ALA A 275 -28.28 2.60 -2.27
CA ALA A 275 -29.12 3.24 -1.26
C ALA A 275 -30.08 4.23 -1.91
N ALA A 276 -31.28 4.34 -1.36
CA ALA A 276 -32.20 5.39 -1.78
C ALA A 276 -31.65 6.76 -1.33
N PRO A 277 -31.87 7.86 -2.07
CA PRO A 277 -31.37 9.19 -1.69
C PRO A 277 -31.75 9.62 -0.26
N GLU A 278 -32.86 9.11 0.25
CA GLU A 278 -33.41 9.35 1.59
C GLU A 278 -32.91 8.38 2.68
N THR A 279 -32.04 7.41 2.35
CA THR A 279 -31.51 6.46 3.33
C THR A 279 -30.72 7.19 4.42
N PRO A 280 -31.12 7.07 5.71
CA PRO A 280 -30.42 7.72 6.82
C PRO A 280 -28.97 7.26 6.95
N ARG A 281 -28.07 8.15 7.39
CA ARG A 281 -26.63 7.85 7.54
C ARG A 281 -26.39 6.72 8.53
N GLU A 282 -27.20 6.66 9.58
CA GLU A 282 -27.15 5.68 10.67
C GLU A 282 -27.32 4.25 10.13
N GLU A 283 -28.03 4.08 9.01
CA GLU A 283 -28.16 2.78 8.37
C GLU A 283 -26.86 2.27 7.75
N PHE A 284 -25.89 3.15 7.49
CA PHE A 284 -24.59 2.75 6.96
C PHE A 284 -23.58 2.40 8.06
N GLU A 285 -23.84 2.81 9.31
CA GLU A 285 -22.98 2.47 10.45
C GLU A 285 -22.90 0.95 10.66
N LYS A 286 -23.98 0.23 10.36
CA LYS A 286 -24.03 -1.25 10.39
C LYS A 286 -23.05 -1.90 9.39
N TYR A 287 -22.65 -1.17 8.36
CA TYR A 287 -21.65 -1.60 7.38
C TYR A 287 -20.23 -1.11 7.71
N GLY A 288 -20.04 -0.43 8.85
CA GLY A 288 -18.75 0.10 9.28
C GLY A 288 -18.49 1.54 8.86
N LEU A 289 -19.52 2.28 8.42
CA LEU A 289 -19.41 3.72 8.18
C LEU A 289 -19.21 4.45 9.51
N LYS A 290 -18.18 5.29 9.61
CA LYS A 290 -17.90 6.08 10.82
C LYS A 290 -17.29 7.44 10.46
N GLU A 291 -17.53 8.45 11.31
CA GLU A 291 -16.77 9.71 11.26
C GLU A 291 -15.40 9.58 11.95
N TYR A 292 -14.37 10.06 11.29
CA TYR A 292 -12.98 10.08 11.76
C TYR A 292 -12.53 11.53 11.91
N ALA A 293 -11.93 11.84 13.06
CA ALA A 293 -11.19 13.08 13.30
C ALA A 293 -9.70 12.78 13.21
N ILE A 294 -9.03 13.33 12.19
CA ILE A 294 -7.64 13.04 11.86
C ILE A 294 -6.79 14.29 12.16
N VAL A 295 -5.83 14.20 13.08
CA VAL A 295 -5.04 15.31 13.64
C VAL A 295 -3.56 15.18 13.33
#